data_AF-A0A3D3B0T5-F1
#
_entry.id   AF-A0A3D3B0T5-F1
#
_cell.length_a   1.000
_cell.length_b   1.000
_cell.length_c   1.000
_cell.angle_alpha   90.00
_cell.angle_beta   90.00
_cell.angle_gamma   90.00
#
_symmetry.space_group_name_H-M   'P 1'
#
loop_
_entity.id
_entity.type
_entity.pdbx_description
1 polymer ?
#
loop_
_entity_poly.entity_id
_entity_poly.type
_entity_poly.pdbx_seq_one_letter_code
_entity_poly.pdbx_strand_id
1 'polypeptide(L)' 'GQAGAVRHGISKALTRFEPELRGVLKKGGFLTRDARTVERKKYGKA' A
#
# COMPACT_ATOMS: atom_id res chain seq x y z
N GLY A 1 -8.35 1.15 -3.88
CA GLY A 1 -9.53 1.62 -3.11
C GLY A 1 -9.09 2.30 -1.83
N GLN A 2 -9.96 3.12 -1.23
CA GLN A 2 -9.65 3.95 -0.06
C GLN A 2 -9.18 3.12 1.16
N ALA A 3 -9.83 1.99 1.46
CA ALA A 3 -9.42 1.10 2.55
C ALA A 3 -7.96 0.62 2.46
N GLY A 4 -7.48 0.32 1.24
CA GLY A 4 -6.08 -0.06 1.02
C GLY A 4 -5.10 1.08 1.27
N ALA A 5 -5.51 2.33 1.00
CA ALA A 5 -4.71 3.52 1.28
C ALA A 5 -4.62 3.79 2.79
N VAL A 6 -5.75 3.69 3.51
CA VAL A 6 -5.79 3.87 4.98
C VAL A 6 -4.94 2.82 5.68
N ARG A 7 -5.08 1.54 5.31
CA ARG A 7 -4.26 0.43 5.86
C ARG A 7 -2.77 0.70 5.69
N HIS A 8 -2.34 1.08 4.49
CA HIS A 8 -0.93 1.37 4.20
C HIS A 8 -0.42 2.60 4.98
N GLY A 9 -1.26 3.62 5.19
CA GLY A 9 -0.94 4.77 6.03
C GLY A 9 -0.70 4.39 7.49
N ILE A 10 -1.59 3.59 8.07
CA ILE A 10 -1.46 3.10 9.46
C ILE A 10 -0.19 2.27 9.62
N SER A 11 0.11 1.37 8.68
CA SER A 11 1.33 0.55 8.75
C SER A 11 2.62 1.37 8.71
N LYS A 12 2.63 2.49 7.96
CA LYS A 12 3.76 3.43 7.95
C LYS A 12 3.88 4.19 9.28
N ALA A 13 2.77 4.61 9.86
CA ALA A 13 2.76 5.28 11.16
C ALA A 13 3.29 4.34 12.26
N LEU A 14 2.84 3.08 12.28
CA LEU A 14 3.31 2.08 13.24
C LEU A 14 4.81 1.82 13.12
N THR A 15 5.38 1.73 11.91
CA THR A 15 6.84 1.58 11.74
C THR A 15 7.67 2.80 12.19
N ARG A 16 7.07 3.99 12.28
CA ARG A 16 7.74 5.18 12.82
C ARG A 16 7.64 5.27 14.34
N PHE A 17 6.56 4.74 14.90
CA PHE A 17 6.33 4.71 16.34
C PHE A 17 7.18 3.60 17.00
N GLU A 18 7.18 2.40 16.43
CA GLU A 18 7.93 1.26 16.94
C GLU A 18 8.69 0.57 15.77
N PRO A 19 10.00 0.79 15.65
CA PRO A 19 10.81 0.20 14.59
C PRO A 19 10.83 -1.33 14.60
N GLU A 20 10.66 -1.96 15.78
CA GLU A 20 10.67 -3.43 15.92
C GLU A 20 9.49 -4.11 15.19
N LEU A 21 8.35 -3.42 15.09
CA LEU A 21 7.17 -3.93 14.38
C LEU A 21 7.36 -4.02 12.87
N ARG A 22 8.43 -3.41 12.31
CA ARG A 22 8.71 -3.43 10.87
C ARG A 22 8.86 -4.86 10.34
N GLY A 23 9.49 -5.75 11.09
CA GLY A 23 9.68 -7.14 10.68
C GLY A 23 8.36 -7.88 10.50
N VAL A 24 7.45 -7.73 11.47
CA VAL A 24 6.11 -8.34 11.47
C VAL A 24 5.24 -7.73 10.36
N LEU A 25 5.24 -6.41 10.22
CA LEU A 25 4.48 -5.70 9.17
C LEU A 25 4.96 -6.02 7.76
N LYS A 26 6.27 -6.25 7.57
CA LYS A 26 6.84 -6.69 6.30
C LYS A 26 6.41 -8.10 5.96
N LYS A 27 6.47 -9.03 6.92
CA LYS A 27 5.99 -10.42 6.73
C LYS A 27 4.50 -10.47 6.42
N GLY A 28 3.70 -9.61 7.04
CA GLY A 28 2.26 -9.49 6.77
C GLY A 28 1.90 -8.76 5.46
N GLY A 29 2.87 -8.28 4.68
CA GLY A 29 2.62 -7.61 3.40
C GLY A 29 2.03 -6.20 3.50
N PHE A 30 2.03 -5.58 4.68
CA PHE A 30 1.39 -4.28 4.91
C PHE A 30 2.26 -3.07 4.48
N LEU A 31 3.57 -3.28 4.35
CA LEU A 31 4.51 -2.25 3.93
C LEU A 31 4.57 -2.05 2.41
N THR A 32 4.08 -3.02 1.63
CA THR A 32 4.06 -2.92 0.17
C THR A 32 2.79 -2.21 -0.29
N ARG A 33 2.96 -1.15 -1.08
CA ARG A 33 1.82 -0.47 -1.73
C ARG A 33 1.35 -1.31 -2.92
N ASP A 34 0.04 -1.42 -3.08
CA ASP A 34 -0.55 -1.94 -4.32
C ASP A 34 -0.29 -0.97 -5.49
N ALA A 35 0.47 -1.43 -6.49
CA ALA A 35 0.86 -0.63 -7.65
C ALA A 35 -0.20 -0.59 -8.74
N ARG A 36 -1.29 -1.38 -8.63
CA ARG A 36 -2.34 -1.43 -9.65
C ARG A 36 -2.99 -0.06 -9.79
N THR A 37 -2.94 0.45 -11.02
CA THR A 37 -3.64 1.67 -11.43
C THR A 37 -4.43 1.36 -12.69
N VAL A 38 -5.58 2.02 -12.85
CA VAL A 38 -6.33 1.92 -14.10
C VAL A 38 -5.52 2.60 -15.20
N GLU A 39 -5.19 1.87 -16.26
CA GLU A 39 -4.54 2.45 -17.42
C GLU A 39 -5.53 3.37 -18.14
N ARG A 40 -5.04 4.50 -18.64
CA ARG A 40 -5.89 5.43 -19.39
C ARG A 40 -6.36 4.78 -20.71
N LYS A 41 -7.55 5.18 -21.16
CA LYS A 41 -8.03 4.82 -22.50
C LYS A 41 -7.08 5.37 -23.58
N LYS A 42 -6.71 4.52 -24.54
CA LYS A 42 -5.96 4.91 -25.75
C LYS A 42 -6.93 5.11 -26.91
N TYR A 43 -6.65 6.08 -27.77
CA TYR A 43 -7.45 6.31 -28.98
C TYR A 43 -7.44 5.05 -29.87
N GLY A 44 -8.56 4.79 -30.54
CA GLY A 44 -8.69 3.63 -31.45
C GLY A 44 -8.81 2.26 -30.76
N LYS A 45 -8.87 2.20 -29.43
CA LYS A 45 -9.17 0.97 -28.68
C LYS A 45 -10.51 1.12 -27.96
N ALA A 46 -11.40 0.14 -28.14
CA ALA A 46 -12.66 0.03 -27.41
C ALA A 46 -12.36 -0.32 -25.95
#